data_AF-A0A7C2AF31-F1
#
_entry.id   AF-A0A7C2AF31-F1
#
_cell.length_a   1.000
_cell.length_b   1.000
_cell.length_c   1.000
_cell.angle_alpha   90.00
_cell.angle_beta   90.00
_cell.angle_gamma   90.00
#
_symmetry.space_group_name_H-M   'P 1'
#
loop_
_entity.id
_entity.type
_entity.pdbx_description
1 polymer ?
#
loop_
_entity_poly.entity_id
_entity_poly.type
_entity_poly.pdbx_seq_one_letter_code
_entity_poly.pdbx_strand_id
1 'polypeptide(L)'
;MLWRQCWPKGPRRSRRRPRWAARSNGRGRWAKRSDRHSSASCSSWRHWQYLPTPKGELLVKLTPPHGGLLQELVRDAAQGEQLKQEAIYLPSWDLSWRQLWDLELLLNGAFSPLAGFMGQADYDSVCQGMRLSDGTLWPIPITLDVGEEFASSLSQGDRVALRHPEGMVLAILTVSDIWRPELAQEAEQVYGTSDQSHPGVFGLLQQSRPVYLGGRLEGIELPPHHTYPQLRHTPAELRRLFSKRGWGRVVAFQTRNPMHRAHLELTRRAAAQAEANLLLHPVVGRTKPGDVDYFARVRCYQA
;
A
#
# COMPACT_ATOMS: atom_id res chain seq x y z
N MET A 1 6.99 -32.83 -27.82
CA MET A 1 7.81 -33.62 -26.86
C MET A 1 7.43 -33.21 -25.45
N LEU A 2 6.64 -34.05 -24.78
CA LEU A 2 6.18 -33.87 -23.41
C LEU A 2 7.23 -34.45 -22.45
N TRP A 3 7.74 -33.64 -21.53
CA TRP A 3 8.47 -34.14 -20.37
C TRP A 3 7.60 -33.98 -19.13
N ARG A 4 7.06 -35.12 -18.67
CA ARG A 4 6.49 -35.30 -17.33
C ARG A 4 7.65 -35.70 -16.41
N GLN A 5 7.88 -34.96 -15.32
CA GLN A 5 8.73 -35.41 -14.24
C GLN A 5 7.87 -35.88 -13.06
N CYS A 6 7.96 -37.17 -12.78
CA CYS A 6 7.39 -37.85 -11.63
C CYS A 6 8.26 -37.57 -10.40
N TRP A 7 7.65 -37.16 -9.28
CA TRP A 7 8.28 -37.15 -7.96
C TRP A 7 7.91 -38.41 -7.17
N PRO A 8 8.84 -39.02 -6.40
CA PRO A 8 8.58 -40.22 -5.62
C PRO A 8 7.75 -39.92 -4.36
N LYS A 9 6.77 -40.79 -4.07
CA LYS A 9 5.93 -40.73 -2.88
C LYS A 9 6.70 -41.19 -1.64
N GLY A 10 6.97 -40.28 -0.70
CA GLY A 10 7.45 -40.61 0.65
C GLY A 10 6.35 -41.23 1.54
N PRO A 11 6.72 -41.93 2.64
CA PRO A 11 5.81 -42.78 3.40
C PRO A 11 4.82 -41.99 4.26
N ARG A 12 3.56 -42.45 4.27
CA ARG A 12 2.47 -41.93 5.10
C ARG A 12 2.67 -42.35 6.57
N ARG A 13 2.94 -41.40 7.47
CA ARG A 13 2.81 -41.60 8.92
C ARG A 13 1.35 -41.40 9.37
N SER A 14 0.88 -42.33 10.19
CA SER A 14 -0.49 -42.42 10.69
C SER A 14 -0.69 -41.64 12.02
N ARG A 15 -1.82 -40.92 12.05
CA ARG A 15 -2.68 -40.47 13.17
C ARG A 15 -2.11 -40.34 14.59
N ARG A 16 -2.44 -39.21 15.23
CA ARG A 16 -3.39 -39.14 16.38
C ARG A 16 -3.87 -37.70 16.61
N ARG A 17 -5.20 -37.51 16.69
CA ARG A 17 -5.87 -36.27 17.14
C ARG A 17 -6.22 -36.43 18.63
N PRO A 18 -6.06 -35.43 19.50
CA PRO A 18 -6.58 -35.50 20.86
C PRO A 18 -8.10 -35.30 20.84
N ARG A 19 -8.84 -36.25 21.42
CA ARG A 19 -10.25 -36.11 21.81
C ARG A 19 -10.30 -35.36 23.14
N TRP A 20 -10.96 -34.21 23.18
CA TRP A 20 -11.43 -33.61 24.43
C TRP A 20 -12.80 -34.18 24.78
N ALA A 21 -12.89 -34.85 25.92
CA ALA A 21 -14.12 -35.36 26.50
C ALA A 21 -14.61 -34.35 27.55
N ALA A 22 -15.79 -33.77 27.35
CA ALA A 22 -16.50 -33.02 28.39
C ALA A 22 -17.52 -33.95 29.05
N ARG A 23 -17.28 -34.32 30.30
CA ARG A 23 -18.24 -34.99 31.18
C ARG A 23 -19.18 -33.95 31.78
N SER A 24 -20.47 -34.22 31.71
CA SER A 24 -21.52 -33.57 32.49
C SER A 24 -21.62 -34.19 33.89
N ASN A 25 -21.75 -33.35 34.92
CA ASN A 25 -22.71 -33.48 36.03
C ASN A 25 -22.45 -32.43 37.14
N GLY A 26 -23.52 -31.86 37.69
CA GLY A 26 -23.59 -31.55 39.13
C GLY A 26 -23.74 -30.10 39.60
N ARG A 27 -24.98 -29.59 39.54
CA ARG A 27 -25.73 -28.75 40.52
C ARG A 27 -24.98 -27.95 41.61
N GLY A 28 -25.39 -26.68 41.79
CA GLY A 28 -25.22 -25.93 43.05
C GLY A 28 -25.68 -24.47 43.05
N ARG A 29 -26.99 -24.25 43.28
CA ARG A 29 -27.75 -23.06 43.75
C ARG A 29 -27.05 -21.70 43.91
N TRP A 30 -27.72 -20.61 43.50
CA TRP A 30 -27.98 -19.41 44.33
C TRP A 30 -29.28 -18.68 43.92
N ALA A 31 -29.80 -17.90 44.87
CA ALA A 31 -31.16 -17.39 45.09
C ALA A 31 -31.90 -16.62 43.98
N LYS A 32 -33.24 -16.75 44.02
CA LYS A 32 -34.21 -15.80 43.43
C LYS A 32 -34.21 -14.51 44.24
N ARG A 33 -34.06 -13.37 43.57
CA ARG A 33 -34.55 -12.07 44.06
C ARG A 33 -35.44 -11.47 42.99
N SER A 34 -36.69 -11.29 43.36
CA SER A 34 -37.69 -10.52 42.62
C SER A 34 -37.34 -9.05 42.70
N ASP A 35 -37.42 -8.33 41.58
CA ASP A 35 -37.92 -6.96 41.58
C ASP A 35 -38.69 -6.70 40.28
N ARG A 36 -39.95 -6.35 40.45
CA ARG A 36 -40.76 -5.62 39.47
C ARG A 36 -40.24 -4.19 39.47
N HIS A 37 -40.14 -3.54 38.32
CA HIS A 37 -40.74 -2.22 38.04
C HIS A 37 -40.69 -1.96 36.54
N SER A 38 -41.78 -1.38 36.07
CA SER A 38 -42.21 -1.24 34.69
C SER A 38 -41.85 0.13 34.10
N SER A 39 -41.87 0.16 32.77
CA SER A 39 -42.26 1.26 31.88
C SER A 39 -41.44 2.56 31.89
N ALA A 40 -40.72 2.79 30.78
CA ALA A 40 -40.67 4.10 30.14
C ALA A 40 -40.51 3.93 28.63
N SER A 41 -41.28 4.73 27.90
CA SER A 41 -41.61 4.61 26.49
C SER A 41 -40.46 4.95 25.54
N CYS A 42 -40.46 4.22 24.42
CA CYS A 42 -39.90 4.63 23.15
C CYS A 42 -40.71 5.82 22.60
N SER A 43 -40.06 6.97 22.37
CA SER A 43 -40.39 7.93 21.29
C SER A 43 -39.56 9.20 21.41
N SER A 44 -38.60 9.40 20.50
CA SER A 44 -38.60 10.54 19.58
C SER A 44 -37.23 10.61 18.90
N TRP A 45 -37.22 10.23 17.62
CA TRP A 45 -36.14 10.56 16.70
C TRP A 45 -36.15 12.07 16.48
N ARG A 46 -35.12 12.78 16.92
CA ARG A 46 -34.89 14.16 16.48
C ARG A 46 -33.85 14.16 15.36
N HIS A 47 -34.40 14.35 14.16
CA HIS A 47 -33.80 14.81 12.93
C HIS A 47 -32.44 15.50 13.07
N TRP A 48 -31.42 14.94 12.43
CA TRP A 48 -30.29 15.72 11.96
C TRP A 48 -30.81 16.63 10.84
N GLN A 49 -30.99 17.92 11.13
CA GLN A 49 -31.33 18.92 10.12
C GLN A 49 -30.11 19.08 9.20
N TYR A 50 -30.24 18.57 7.98
CA TYR A 50 -29.36 18.92 6.86
C TYR A 50 -29.53 20.43 6.61
N LEU A 51 -28.48 21.22 6.85
CA LEU A 51 -28.42 22.60 6.40
C LEU A 51 -28.14 22.60 4.88
N PRO A 52 -28.98 23.25 4.06
CA PRO A 52 -28.74 23.33 2.62
C PRO A 52 -27.68 24.39 2.32
N THR A 53 -26.59 24.01 1.66
CA THR A 53 -25.67 24.95 1.01
C THR A 53 -26.11 25.25 -0.43
N PRO A 54 -25.87 26.47 -0.96
CA PRO A 54 -26.28 26.81 -2.31
C PRO A 54 -25.37 26.09 -3.32
N LYS A 55 -25.99 25.40 -4.28
CA LYS A 55 -25.40 24.55 -5.34
C LYS A 55 -24.87 23.18 -4.87
N GLY A 56 -25.80 22.29 -4.54
CA GLY A 56 -25.91 20.95 -5.16
C GLY A 56 -24.76 19.93 -5.07
N GLU A 57 -23.63 20.22 -4.43
CA GLU A 57 -22.62 19.22 -4.12
C GLU A 57 -22.87 18.69 -2.70
N LEU A 58 -23.35 17.45 -2.62
CA LEU A 58 -23.33 16.69 -1.38
C LEU A 58 -21.88 16.66 -0.90
N LEU A 59 -21.57 17.33 0.21
CA LEU A 59 -20.28 17.22 0.90
C LEU A 59 -20.15 15.82 1.47
N VAL A 60 -19.69 14.90 0.63
CA VAL A 60 -19.35 13.53 1.02
C VAL A 60 -18.10 13.60 1.89
N LYS A 61 -18.27 13.40 3.19
CA LYS A 61 -17.14 13.34 4.13
C LYS A 61 -16.38 12.02 3.95
N LEU A 62 -15.27 12.06 3.22
CA LEU A 62 -14.37 10.93 3.02
C LEU A 62 -13.36 10.83 4.17
N THR A 63 -12.79 9.63 4.37
CA THR A 63 -11.65 9.43 5.29
C THR A 63 -10.50 10.37 4.91
N PRO A 64 -9.93 11.13 5.86
CA PRO A 64 -8.81 12.01 5.56
C PRO A 64 -7.60 11.19 5.05
N PRO A 65 -6.72 11.79 4.24
CA PRO A 65 -5.43 11.19 3.93
C PRO A 65 -4.63 10.87 5.20
N HIS A 66 -3.74 9.88 5.12
CA HIS A 66 -2.83 9.58 6.22
C HIS A 66 -1.87 10.76 6.42
N GLY A 67 -1.67 11.18 7.68
CA GLY A 67 -0.98 12.44 8.00
C GLY A 67 -1.82 13.72 7.76
N GLY A 68 -3.10 13.59 7.36
CA GLY A 68 -4.05 14.69 7.25
C GLY A 68 -4.12 15.40 5.90
N LEU A 69 -3.03 15.38 5.12
CA LEU A 69 -2.95 15.98 3.78
C LEU A 69 -2.60 14.93 2.72
N LEU A 70 -3.18 15.06 1.53
CA LEU A 70 -2.78 14.25 0.38
C LEU A 70 -1.54 14.90 -0.26
N GLN A 71 -0.40 14.23 -0.14
CA GLN A 71 0.90 14.71 -0.57
C GLN A 71 1.15 14.38 -2.06
N GLU A 72 0.49 15.11 -2.97
CA GLU A 72 0.78 15.01 -4.41
C GLU A 72 2.08 15.78 -4.74
N LEU A 73 3.03 15.12 -5.40
CA LEU A 73 4.37 15.67 -5.66
C LEU A 73 4.59 16.06 -7.13
N VAL A 74 3.66 15.70 -8.02
CA VAL A 74 3.69 16.15 -9.42
C VAL A 74 3.43 17.65 -9.45
N ARG A 75 4.34 18.39 -10.09
CA ARG A 75 4.27 19.85 -10.24
C ARG A 75 3.34 20.25 -11.37
N ASP A 76 2.99 21.53 -11.41
CA ASP A 76 2.23 22.07 -12.54
C ASP A 76 3.03 22.00 -13.85
N ALA A 77 2.37 22.19 -15.00
CA ALA A 77 3.00 22.03 -16.30
C ALA A 77 4.20 22.98 -16.54
N ALA A 78 4.16 24.20 -15.97
CA ALA A 78 5.23 25.18 -16.17
C ALA A 78 6.47 24.80 -15.33
N GLN A 79 6.26 24.42 -14.08
CA GLN A 79 7.30 23.89 -13.20
C GLN A 79 7.87 22.58 -13.73
N GLY A 80 7.01 21.68 -14.22
CA GLY A 80 7.40 20.41 -14.83
C GLY A 80 8.34 20.61 -16.02
N GLU A 81 8.07 21.59 -16.89
CA GLU A 81 8.96 21.90 -18.02
C GLU A 81 10.31 22.47 -17.54
N GLN A 82 10.31 23.33 -16.52
CA GLN A 82 11.56 23.83 -15.92
C GLN A 82 12.42 22.69 -15.36
N LEU A 83 11.80 21.76 -14.62
CA LEU A 83 12.47 20.57 -14.09
C LEU A 83 12.98 19.65 -15.21
N LYS A 84 12.27 19.53 -16.33
CA LYS A 84 12.74 18.78 -17.52
C LYS A 84 14.01 19.40 -18.10
N GLN A 85 14.05 20.72 -18.25
CA GLN A 85 15.24 21.42 -18.76
C GLN A 85 16.41 21.32 -17.78
N GLU A 86 16.15 21.42 -16.48
CA GLU A 86 17.15 21.24 -15.44
C GLU A 86 17.77 19.84 -15.48
N ALA A 87 16.93 18.80 -15.60
CA ALA A 87 17.33 17.40 -15.57
C ALA A 87 18.35 17.00 -16.65
N ILE A 88 18.46 17.77 -17.74
CA ILE A 88 19.46 17.57 -18.81
C ILE A 88 20.89 17.63 -18.26
N TYR A 89 21.11 18.45 -17.23
CA TYR A 89 22.44 18.73 -16.68
C TYR A 89 22.71 18.01 -15.36
N LEU A 90 21.74 17.27 -14.84
CA LEU A 90 21.85 16.59 -13.55
C LEU A 90 22.47 15.20 -13.68
N PRO A 91 23.22 14.73 -12.66
CA PRO A 91 23.46 13.30 -12.49
C PRO A 91 22.11 12.59 -12.40
N SER A 92 22.08 11.36 -12.89
CA SER A 92 20.81 10.75 -13.22
C SER A 92 20.82 9.25 -13.01
N TRP A 93 19.69 8.75 -12.53
CA TRP A 93 19.54 7.38 -12.08
C TRP A 93 18.37 6.71 -12.81
N ASP A 94 18.66 5.58 -13.47
CA ASP A 94 17.63 4.75 -14.09
C ASP A 94 17.01 3.85 -13.03
N LEU A 95 15.73 4.05 -12.79
CA LEU A 95 15.00 3.36 -11.73
C LEU A 95 14.87 1.87 -12.05
N SER A 96 14.99 1.03 -11.03
CA SER A 96 14.47 -0.34 -11.14
C SER A 96 12.94 -0.34 -11.17
N TRP A 97 12.33 -1.42 -11.64
CA TRP A 97 10.87 -1.55 -11.63
C TRP A 97 10.25 -1.39 -10.22
N ARG A 98 10.94 -1.86 -9.17
CA ARG A 98 10.51 -1.65 -7.77
C ARG A 98 10.48 -0.16 -7.43
N GLN A 99 11.59 0.52 -7.68
CA GLN A 99 11.74 1.96 -7.40
C GLN A 99 10.76 2.79 -8.22
N LEU A 100 10.43 2.36 -9.45
CA LEU A 100 9.45 3.03 -10.29
C LEU A 100 8.04 2.97 -9.70
N TRP A 101 7.61 1.81 -9.18
CA TRP A 101 6.30 1.69 -8.52
C TRP A 101 6.24 2.49 -7.22
N ASP A 102 7.32 2.48 -6.44
CA ASP A 102 7.41 3.30 -5.23
C ASP A 102 7.36 4.79 -5.58
N LEU A 103 8.09 5.20 -6.64
CA LEU A 103 8.05 6.57 -7.16
C LEU A 103 6.62 6.96 -7.58
N GLU A 104 5.91 6.13 -8.33
CA GLU A 104 4.52 6.42 -8.74
C GLU A 104 3.61 6.69 -7.54
N LEU A 105 3.71 5.88 -6.49
CA LEU A 105 2.90 6.00 -5.27
C LEU A 105 3.31 7.19 -4.39
N LEU A 106 4.60 7.57 -4.40
CA LEU A 106 5.07 8.82 -3.82
C LEU A 106 4.50 10.02 -4.59
N LEU A 107 4.63 10.02 -5.91
CA LEU A 107 4.25 11.14 -6.77
C LEU A 107 2.74 11.44 -6.73
N ASN A 108 1.91 10.40 -6.70
CA ASN A 108 0.45 10.54 -6.67
C ASN A 108 -0.14 10.68 -5.26
N GLY A 109 0.70 10.71 -4.22
CA GLY A 109 0.29 10.86 -2.83
C GLY A 109 -0.32 9.62 -2.18
N ALA A 110 -0.30 8.45 -2.82
CA ALA A 110 -0.74 7.20 -2.19
C ALA A 110 0.11 6.86 -0.96
N PHE A 111 1.36 7.35 -0.93
CA PHE A 111 2.26 7.22 0.22
C PHE A 111 2.27 8.43 1.17
N SER A 112 1.23 9.27 1.17
CA SER A 112 1.09 10.33 2.18
C SER A 112 1.27 9.78 3.60
N PRO A 113 2.06 10.44 4.48
CA PRO A 113 2.59 11.81 4.34
C PRO A 113 3.97 11.93 3.68
N LEU A 114 4.55 10.85 3.14
CA LEU A 114 5.89 10.90 2.57
C LEU A 114 5.96 11.89 1.41
N ALA A 115 7.00 12.73 1.41
CA ALA A 115 7.28 13.73 0.38
C ALA A 115 8.47 13.34 -0.51
N GLY A 116 8.91 12.08 -0.44
CA GLY A 116 10.05 11.56 -1.15
C GLY A 116 10.50 10.19 -0.62
N PHE A 117 11.64 9.71 -1.08
CA PHE A 117 12.25 8.51 -0.51
C PHE A 117 12.78 8.82 0.89
N MET A 118 12.59 7.88 1.82
CA MET A 118 12.91 8.10 3.23
C MET A 118 14.37 8.47 3.42
N GLY A 119 14.64 9.43 4.31
CA GLY A 119 15.98 9.63 4.88
C GLY A 119 16.30 8.58 5.93
N GLN A 120 17.55 8.57 6.40
CA GLN A 120 18.03 7.54 7.34
C GLN A 120 17.21 7.51 8.65
N ALA A 121 16.86 8.67 9.19
CA ALA A 121 16.09 8.76 10.45
C ALA A 121 14.68 8.14 10.34
N ASP A 122 13.97 8.39 9.24
CA ASP A 122 12.66 7.78 9.00
C ASP A 122 12.80 6.28 8.76
N TYR A 123 13.80 5.87 7.98
CA TYR A 123 14.10 4.48 7.72
C TYR A 123 14.36 3.69 9.02
N ASP A 124 15.27 4.17 9.87
CA ASP A 124 15.63 3.51 11.13
C ASP A 124 14.42 3.40 12.07
N SER A 125 13.63 4.48 12.16
CA SER A 125 12.41 4.51 12.97
C SER A 125 11.34 3.53 12.46
N VAL A 126 11.19 3.40 11.13
CA VAL A 126 10.24 2.47 10.51
C VAL A 126 10.65 1.03 10.79
N CYS A 127 11.93 0.69 10.58
CA CYS A 127 12.45 -0.65 10.84
C CYS A 127 12.27 -1.04 12.33
N GLN A 128 12.56 -0.12 13.26
CA GLN A 128 12.54 -0.44 14.69
C GLN A 128 11.15 -0.38 15.33
N GLY A 129 10.26 0.49 14.83
CA GLY A 129 9.04 0.88 15.52
C GLY A 129 7.79 1.00 14.67
N MET A 130 7.87 0.69 13.36
CA MET A 130 6.77 0.88 12.40
C MET A 130 6.20 2.31 12.43
N ARG A 131 7.07 3.31 12.59
CA ARG A 131 6.71 4.74 12.61
C ARG A 131 7.74 5.56 11.89
N LEU A 132 7.31 6.64 11.24
CA LEU A 132 8.19 7.72 10.83
C LEU A 132 8.81 8.41 12.05
N SER A 133 9.86 9.20 11.82
CA SER A 133 10.55 9.94 12.88
C SER A 133 9.66 10.93 13.65
N ASP A 134 8.57 11.41 13.02
CA ASP A 134 7.55 12.26 13.64
C ASP A 134 6.51 11.48 14.48
N GLY A 135 6.62 10.15 14.54
CA GLY A 135 5.71 9.24 15.25
C GLY A 135 4.52 8.75 14.44
N THR A 136 4.33 9.21 13.20
CA THR A 136 3.27 8.74 12.31
C THR A 136 3.44 7.25 12.00
N LEU A 137 2.37 6.44 12.13
CA LEU A 137 2.42 5.01 11.84
C LEU A 137 2.83 4.76 10.39
N TRP A 138 3.88 3.96 10.17
CA TRP A 138 4.35 3.58 8.86
C TRP A 138 5.16 2.26 8.92
N PRO A 139 4.67 1.15 8.34
CA PRO A 139 5.21 -0.17 8.66
C PRO A 139 6.32 -0.69 7.75
N ILE A 140 6.55 -0.11 6.57
CA ILE A 140 7.47 -0.64 5.55
C ILE A 140 8.37 0.48 5.00
N PRO A 141 9.70 0.31 4.96
CA PRO A 141 10.60 1.32 4.39
C PRO A 141 10.37 1.55 2.89
N ILE A 142 10.38 2.82 2.48
CA ILE A 142 10.30 3.24 1.07
C ILE A 142 11.60 3.97 0.72
N THR A 143 12.52 3.26 0.06
CA THR A 143 13.92 3.68 -0.13
C THR A 143 14.34 3.65 -1.59
N LEU A 144 15.33 4.49 -1.94
CA LEU A 144 15.98 4.49 -3.25
C LEU A 144 17.39 3.92 -3.12
N ASP A 145 17.59 2.69 -3.57
CA ASP A 145 18.90 2.04 -3.58
C ASP A 145 19.69 2.31 -4.87
N VAL A 146 20.95 2.69 -4.73
CA VAL A 146 21.86 3.03 -5.84
C VAL A 146 23.22 2.32 -5.70
N GLY A 147 23.97 2.28 -6.80
CA GLY A 147 25.32 1.72 -6.82
C GLY A 147 26.33 2.62 -6.11
N GLU A 148 27.42 2.04 -5.62
CA GLU A 148 28.46 2.77 -4.88
C GLU A 148 29.12 3.88 -5.71
N GLU A 149 29.43 3.58 -6.98
CA GLU A 149 30.05 4.55 -7.89
C GLU A 149 29.17 5.79 -8.07
N PHE A 150 27.88 5.58 -8.31
CA PHE A 150 26.92 6.67 -8.44
C PHE A 150 26.80 7.48 -7.14
N ALA A 151 26.62 6.80 -6.00
CA ALA A 151 26.56 7.46 -4.70
C ALA A 151 27.83 8.25 -4.35
N SER A 152 29.01 7.74 -4.72
CA SER A 152 30.29 8.40 -4.45
C SER A 152 30.47 9.73 -5.19
N SER A 153 29.71 9.93 -6.27
CA SER A 153 29.71 11.18 -7.04
C SER A 153 28.77 12.26 -6.46
N LEU A 154 28.02 11.93 -5.42
CA LEU A 154 26.96 12.78 -4.86
C LEU A 154 27.32 13.26 -3.45
N SER A 155 26.74 14.40 -3.09
CA SER A 155 26.75 15.00 -1.77
C SER A 155 25.32 15.34 -1.32
N GLN A 156 25.12 15.57 -0.02
CA GLN A 156 23.85 16.09 0.48
C GLN A 156 23.56 17.45 -0.17
N GLY A 157 22.30 17.67 -0.55
CA GLY A 157 21.85 18.85 -1.29
C GLY A 157 21.90 18.69 -2.81
N ASP A 158 22.63 17.70 -3.34
CA ASP A 158 22.66 17.45 -4.78
C ASP A 158 21.29 17.06 -5.31
N ARG A 159 21.06 17.40 -6.58
CA ARG A 159 19.82 17.09 -7.30
C ARG A 159 20.09 15.99 -8.30
N VAL A 160 19.25 14.96 -8.26
CA VAL A 160 19.36 13.77 -9.12
C VAL A 160 18.11 13.61 -9.96
N ALA A 161 18.28 13.51 -11.27
CA ALA A 161 17.18 13.18 -12.17
C ALA A 161 16.85 11.68 -12.10
N LEU A 162 15.60 11.34 -11.77
CA LEU A 162 15.11 9.97 -11.72
C LEU A 162 14.41 9.63 -13.03
N ARG A 163 14.87 8.57 -13.69
CA ARG A 163 14.38 8.17 -15.00
C ARG A 163 13.65 6.85 -14.99
N HIS A 164 12.61 6.77 -15.81
CA HIS A 164 12.04 5.52 -16.26
C HIS A 164 13.14 4.65 -16.91
N PRO A 165 13.07 3.31 -16.81
CA PRO A 165 13.99 2.40 -17.53
C PRO A 165 14.13 2.64 -19.04
N GLU A 166 13.17 3.33 -19.64
CA GLU A 166 13.15 3.69 -21.08
C GLU A 166 13.72 5.09 -21.35
N GLY A 167 14.29 5.76 -20.35
CA GLY A 167 15.01 7.03 -20.47
C GLY A 167 14.18 8.30 -20.22
N MET A 168 12.88 8.20 -19.99
CA MET A 168 12.02 9.34 -19.64
C MET A 168 12.33 9.87 -18.24
N VAL A 169 12.58 11.17 -18.07
CA VAL A 169 12.73 11.78 -16.73
C VAL A 169 11.36 11.94 -16.09
N LEU A 170 11.20 11.45 -14.85
CA LEU A 170 9.93 11.43 -14.14
C LEU A 170 9.90 12.36 -12.92
N ALA A 171 11.05 12.54 -12.26
CA ALA A 171 11.16 13.37 -11.07
C ALA A 171 12.60 13.82 -10.84
N ILE A 172 12.78 14.85 -10.01
CA ILE A 172 14.07 15.22 -9.43
C ILE A 172 14.04 14.93 -7.94
N LEU A 173 15.07 14.24 -7.43
CA LEU A 173 15.32 14.03 -6.02
C LEU A 173 16.35 15.06 -5.53
N THR A 174 16.02 15.80 -4.48
CA THR A 174 17.02 16.59 -3.73
C THR A 174 17.51 15.73 -2.56
N VAL A 175 18.78 15.31 -2.61
CA VAL A 175 19.37 14.34 -1.68
C VAL A 175 19.48 14.94 -0.28
N SER A 176 18.86 14.31 0.71
CA SER A 176 19.04 14.64 2.13
C SER A 176 20.10 13.76 2.79
N ASP A 177 20.14 12.48 2.43
CA ASP A 177 20.94 11.46 3.11
C ASP A 177 21.53 10.49 2.08
N ILE A 178 22.76 10.04 2.37
CA ILE A 178 23.47 9.00 1.61
C ILE A 178 24.07 8.05 2.65
N TRP A 179 23.56 6.82 2.74
CA TRP A 179 24.02 5.87 3.77
C TRP A 179 24.00 4.42 3.30
N ARG A 180 24.67 3.55 4.04
CA ARG A 180 24.66 2.10 3.83
C ARG A 180 23.75 1.45 4.88
N PRO A 181 22.64 0.81 4.48
CA PRO A 181 21.76 0.11 5.41
C PRO A 181 22.33 -1.27 5.78
N GLU A 182 22.01 -1.74 6.99
CA GLU A 182 22.24 -3.12 7.42
C GLU A 182 21.09 -4.02 6.94
N LEU A 183 21.16 -4.49 5.69
CA LEU A 183 20.06 -5.21 5.03
C LEU A 183 19.61 -6.49 5.77
N ALA A 184 20.53 -7.17 6.46
CA ALA A 184 20.19 -8.34 7.26
C ALA A 184 19.34 -7.98 8.49
N GLN A 185 19.59 -6.80 9.09
CA GLN A 185 18.80 -6.29 10.19
C GLN A 185 17.42 -5.84 9.71
N GLU A 186 17.36 -5.14 8.57
CA GLU A 186 16.09 -4.79 7.93
C GLU A 186 15.25 -6.04 7.63
N ALA A 187 15.88 -7.12 7.16
CA ALA A 187 15.17 -8.37 6.86
C ALA A 187 14.43 -8.92 8.10
N GLU A 188 15.12 -9.02 9.23
CA GLU A 188 14.55 -9.50 10.48
C GLU A 188 13.49 -8.53 11.03
N GLN A 189 13.75 -7.23 10.99
CA GLN A 189 12.87 -6.23 11.59
C GLN A 189 11.57 -6.01 10.78
N VAL A 190 11.66 -6.03 9.45
CA VAL A 190 10.54 -5.72 8.55
C VAL A 190 9.78 -6.99 8.14
N TYR A 191 10.48 -8.08 7.83
CA TYR A 191 9.84 -9.32 7.37
C TYR A 191 9.71 -10.38 8.48
N GLY A 192 10.32 -10.16 9.65
CA GLY A 192 10.30 -11.12 10.76
C GLY A 192 11.14 -12.38 10.49
N THR A 193 12.03 -12.34 9.50
CA THR A 193 12.91 -13.46 9.12
C THR A 193 14.04 -12.99 8.21
N SER A 194 15.21 -13.61 8.31
CA SER A 194 16.32 -13.52 7.35
C SER A 194 16.34 -14.66 6.31
N ASP A 195 15.33 -15.53 6.31
CA ASP A 195 15.25 -16.62 5.34
C ASP A 195 15.06 -16.09 3.91
N GLN A 196 16.05 -16.33 3.06
CA GLN A 196 16.05 -15.96 1.64
C GLN A 196 15.01 -16.72 0.81
N SER A 197 14.35 -17.75 1.36
CA SER A 197 13.15 -18.33 0.74
C SER A 197 11.95 -17.37 0.77
N HIS A 198 11.93 -16.41 1.70
CA HIS A 198 10.92 -15.36 1.76
C HIS A 198 11.13 -14.37 0.59
N PRO A 199 10.13 -14.17 -0.30
CA PRO A 199 10.34 -13.35 -1.51
C PRO A 199 10.75 -11.89 -1.25
N GLY A 200 10.29 -11.32 -0.13
CA GLY A 200 10.67 -9.95 0.27
C GLY A 200 12.12 -9.87 0.74
N VAL A 201 12.57 -10.87 1.50
CA VAL A 201 13.95 -10.95 2.00
C VAL A 201 14.90 -11.24 0.84
N PHE A 202 14.51 -12.14 -0.07
CA PHE A 202 15.25 -12.39 -1.30
C PHE A 202 15.43 -11.10 -2.11
N GLY A 203 14.36 -10.34 -2.32
CA GLY A 203 14.42 -9.07 -3.05
C GLY A 203 15.35 -8.07 -2.36
N LEU A 204 15.24 -7.93 -1.04
CA LEU A 204 16.09 -7.06 -0.24
C LEU A 204 17.57 -7.43 -0.33
N LEU A 205 17.91 -8.70 -0.07
CA LEU A 205 19.31 -9.13 0.03
C LEU A 205 20.00 -9.35 -1.31
N GLN A 206 19.26 -9.71 -2.36
CA GLN A 206 19.84 -10.11 -3.65
C GLN A 206 19.65 -9.09 -4.77
N GLN A 207 18.73 -8.13 -4.62
CA GLN A 207 18.35 -7.21 -5.71
C GLN A 207 18.53 -5.74 -5.35
N SER A 208 18.57 -5.40 -4.06
CA SER A 208 18.91 -4.04 -3.63
C SER A 208 20.39 -3.76 -3.80
N ARG A 209 20.70 -2.50 -4.08
CA ARG A 209 22.04 -1.96 -4.17
C ARG A 209 22.52 -1.45 -2.79
N PRO A 210 23.85 -1.28 -2.60
CA PRO A 210 24.42 -1.15 -1.26
C PRO A 210 24.24 0.22 -0.61
N VAL A 211 23.84 1.26 -1.35
CA VAL A 211 23.70 2.62 -0.81
C VAL A 211 22.27 3.09 -0.98
N TYR A 212 21.68 3.64 0.08
CA TYR A 212 20.37 4.28 0.04
C TYR A 212 20.51 5.79 -0.06
N LEU A 213 19.68 6.39 -0.92
CA LEU A 213 19.49 7.82 -1.05
C LEU A 213 18.14 8.20 -0.45
N GLY A 214 18.18 9.14 0.48
CA GLY A 214 17.01 9.80 1.03
C GLY A 214 16.85 11.18 0.42
N GLY A 215 15.63 11.68 0.32
CA GLY A 215 15.44 13.03 -0.18
C GLY A 215 14.02 13.35 -0.59
N ARG A 216 13.76 14.64 -0.79
CA ARG A 216 12.46 15.14 -1.25
C ARG A 216 12.35 15.05 -2.77
N LEU A 217 11.16 14.72 -3.24
CA LEU A 217 10.87 14.61 -4.67
C LEU A 217 10.13 15.83 -5.20
N GLU A 218 10.47 16.19 -6.43
CA GLU A 218 9.70 17.07 -7.30
C GLU A 218 9.31 16.27 -8.54
N GLY A 219 8.04 15.90 -8.64
CA GLY A 219 7.52 15.12 -9.75
C GLY A 219 7.31 15.97 -10.99
N ILE A 220 7.73 15.45 -12.13
CA ILE A 220 7.48 16.04 -13.44
C ILE A 220 6.20 15.42 -14.01
N GLU A 221 6.14 14.10 -14.06
CA GLU A 221 4.99 13.35 -14.55
C GLU A 221 4.94 11.94 -13.95
N LEU A 222 3.75 11.32 -13.99
CA LEU A 222 3.59 9.93 -13.55
C LEU A 222 4.13 8.96 -14.62
N PRO A 223 4.65 7.79 -14.22
CA PRO A 223 5.05 6.75 -15.17
C PRO A 223 3.91 6.39 -16.14
N PRO A 224 4.17 6.26 -17.45
CA PRO A 224 3.14 5.91 -18.40
C PRO A 224 2.70 4.45 -18.22
N HIS A 225 1.39 4.22 -18.30
CA HIS A 225 0.80 2.87 -18.32
C HIS A 225 -0.08 2.70 -19.55
N HIS A 226 0.32 1.83 -20.47
CA HIS A 226 -0.43 1.59 -21.71
C HIS A 226 -1.60 0.60 -21.54
N THR A 227 -1.65 -0.12 -20.42
CA THR A 227 -2.65 -1.17 -20.19
C THR A 227 -3.66 -0.74 -19.13
N TYR A 228 -4.93 -0.90 -19.50
CA TYR A 228 -6.09 -0.56 -18.68
C TYR A 228 -6.03 0.85 -18.04
N PRO A 229 -5.66 1.92 -18.79
CA PRO A 229 -5.55 3.27 -18.23
C PRO A 229 -6.85 3.73 -17.55
N GLN A 230 -8.01 3.32 -18.07
CA GLN A 230 -9.32 3.63 -17.50
C GLN A 230 -9.60 2.98 -16.14
N LEU A 231 -8.82 1.98 -15.73
CA LEU A 231 -8.94 1.31 -14.43
C LEU A 231 -7.87 1.76 -13.43
N ARG A 232 -6.93 2.61 -13.86
CA ARG A 232 -5.90 3.18 -13.01
C ARG A 232 -6.39 4.53 -12.53
N HIS A 233 -6.42 4.68 -11.20
CA HIS A 233 -6.87 5.91 -10.58
C HIS A 233 -5.89 6.34 -9.51
N THR A 234 -5.49 7.61 -9.52
CA THR A 234 -4.77 8.21 -8.39
C THR A 234 -5.68 8.32 -7.17
N PRO A 235 -5.14 8.51 -5.95
CA PRO A 235 -5.95 8.79 -4.77
C PRO A 235 -6.89 10.00 -4.96
N ALA A 236 -6.41 11.06 -5.62
CA ALA A 236 -7.23 12.23 -5.93
C ALA A 236 -8.39 11.89 -6.87
N GLU A 237 -8.14 11.10 -7.91
CA GLU A 237 -9.18 10.63 -8.84
C GLU A 237 -10.21 9.74 -8.17
N LEU A 238 -9.80 8.78 -7.33
CA LEU A 238 -10.72 7.95 -6.56
C LEU A 238 -11.58 8.79 -5.60
N ARG A 239 -10.99 9.75 -4.90
CA ARG A 239 -11.72 10.67 -4.01
C ARG A 239 -12.75 11.51 -4.77
N ARG A 240 -12.39 12.03 -5.95
CA ARG A 240 -13.34 12.72 -6.84
C ARG A 240 -14.45 11.79 -7.31
N LEU A 241 -14.11 10.55 -7.68
CA LEU A 241 -15.07 9.54 -8.12
C LEU A 241 -16.07 9.18 -7.02
N PHE A 242 -15.60 8.99 -5.78
CA PHE A 242 -16.46 8.72 -4.63
C PHE A 242 -17.39 9.90 -4.34
N SER A 243 -16.86 11.13 -4.36
CA SER A 243 -17.66 12.35 -4.15
C SER A 243 -18.74 12.50 -5.22
N LYS A 244 -18.38 12.33 -6.49
CA LYS A 244 -19.32 12.36 -7.63
C LYS A 244 -20.41 11.31 -7.53
N ARG A 245 -20.12 10.14 -6.95
CA ARG A 245 -21.08 9.06 -6.73
C ARG A 245 -21.85 9.16 -5.41
N GLY A 246 -21.58 10.15 -4.57
CA GLY A 246 -22.20 10.25 -3.24
C GLY A 246 -21.70 9.21 -2.23
N TRP A 247 -20.53 8.59 -2.45
CA TRP A 247 -20.03 7.48 -1.65
C TRP A 247 -19.32 7.96 -0.38
N GLY A 248 -20.03 8.06 0.74
CA GLY A 248 -19.46 8.44 2.04
C GLY A 248 -18.76 7.31 2.80
N ARG A 249 -19.09 6.05 2.50
CA ARG A 249 -18.48 4.86 3.10
C ARG A 249 -18.04 3.91 2.01
N VAL A 250 -16.78 3.47 2.07
CA VAL A 250 -16.17 2.58 1.08
C VAL A 250 -15.38 1.49 1.79
N VAL A 251 -15.66 0.24 1.46
CA VAL A 251 -14.84 -0.93 1.83
C VAL A 251 -13.93 -1.22 0.64
N ALA A 252 -12.62 -1.21 0.87
CA ALA A 252 -11.64 -1.58 -0.14
C ALA A 252 -11.25 -3.06 0.02
N PHE A 253 -11.19 -3.80 -1.09
CA PHE A 253 -10.73 -5.18 -1.13
C PHE A 253 -9.43 -5.29 -1.94
N GLN A 254 -8.34 -5.52 -1.22
CA GLN A 254 -7.01 -5.74 -1.79
C GLN A 254 -6.87 -7.21 -2.23
N THR A 255 -6.42 -7.44 -3.46
CA THR A 255 -6.11 -8.79 -3.95
C THR A 255 -4.97 -8.79 -4.96
N ARG A 256 -4.23 -9.90 -5.01
CA ARG A 256 -3.31 -10.22 -6.10
C ARG A 256 -3.73 -11.47 -6.90
N ASN A 257 -4.85 -12.09 -6.52
CA ASN A 257 -5.35 -13.35 -7.06
C ASN A 257 -6.71 -13.16 -7.74
N PRO A 258 -7.08 -14.05 -8.68
CA PRO A 258 -8.45 -14.12 -9.20
C PRO A 258 -9.50 -14.18 -8.08
N MET A 259 -10.65 -13.56 -8.31
CA MET A 259 -11.76 -13.62 -7.35
C MET A 259 -12.61 -14.87 -7.59
N HIS A 260 -12.94 -15.56 -6.51
CA HIS A 260 -13.84 -16.71 -6.52
C HIS A 260 -15.11 -16.36 -5.73
N ARG A 261 -16.11 -17.25 -5.74
CA ARG A 261 -17.37 -17.05 -5.01
C ARG A 261 -17.17 -16.71 -3.53
N ALA A 262 -16.18 -17.30 -2.87
CA ALA A 262 -15.85 -16.96 -1.49
C ALA A 262 -15.42 -15.49 -1.32
N HIS A 263 -14.58 -14.96 -2.22
CA HIS A 263 -14.17 -13.56 -2.21
C HIS A 263 -15.34 -12.62 -2.47
N LEU A 264 -16.22 -12.98 -3.42
CA LEU A 264 -17.44 -12.22 -3.71
C LEU A 264 -18.37 -12.14 -2.49
N GLU A 265 -18.63 -13.26 -1.83
CA GLU A 265 -19.49 -13.29 -0.64
C GLU A 265 -18.87 -12.52 0.52
N LEU A 266 -17.55 -12.62 0.71
CA LEU A 266 -16.82 -11.86 1.72
C LEU A 266 -16.96 -10.35 1.49
N THR A 267 -16.71 -9.87 0.27
CA THR A 267 -16.77 -8.43 -0.03
C THR A 267 -18.19 -7.88 0.03
N ARG A 268 -19.18 -8.66 -0.45
CA ARG A 268 -20.60 -8.29 -0.34
C ARG A 268 -21.05 -8.19 1.12
N ARG A 269 -20.69 -9.16 1.96
CA ARG A 269 -21.04 -9.14 3.39
C ARG A 269 -20.37 -7.97 4.11
N ALA A 270 -19.09 -7.72 3.85
CA ALA A 270 -18.39 -6.59 4.45
C ALA A 270 -19.01 -5.24 4.05
N ALA A 271 -19.32 -5.06 2.76
CA ALA A 271 -19.99 -3.86 2.26
C ALA A 271 -21.40 -3.69 2.88
N ALA A 272 -22.18 -4.76 2.97
CA ALA A 272 -23.52 -4.72 3.58
C ALA A 272 -23.46 -4.41 5.09
N GLN A 273 -22.55 -5.05 5.84
CA GLN A 273 -22.39 -4.84 7.28
C GLN A 273 -21.90 -3.43 7.62
N ALA A 274 -21.03 -2.85 6.77
CA ALA A 274 -20.55 -1.49 6.92
C ALA A 274 -21.47 -0.43 6.29
N GLU A 275 -22.58 -0.86 5.66
CA GLU A 275 -23.47 -0.01 4.85
C GLU A 275 -22.68 0.89 3.87
N ALA A 276 -21.72 0.27 3.20
CA ALA A 276 -20.68 0.91 2.41
C ALA A 276 -20.71 0.43 0.96
N ASN A 277 -20.11 1.22 0.08
CA ASN A 277 -19.82 0.80 -1.28
C ASN A 277 -18.54 -0.03 -1.32
N LEU A 278 -18.35 -0.81 -2.38
CA LEU A 278 -17.18 -1.67 -2.54
C LEU A 278 -16.21 -1.08 -3.57
N LEU A 279 -14.96 -0.90 -3.18
CA LEU A 279 -13.82 -0.70 -4.08
C LEU A 279 -13.07 -2.02 -4.22
N LEU A 280 -13.10 -2.62 -5.41
CA LEU A 280 -12.18 -3.71 -5.74
C LEU A 280 -10.84 -3.09 -6.15
N HIS A 281 -9.79 -3.37 -5.38
CA HIS A 281 -8.48 -2.73 -5.55
C HIS A 281 -7.38 -3.79 -5.76
N PRO A 282 -7.33 -4.44 -6.94
CA PRO A 282 -6.31 -5.44 -7.22
C PRO A 282 -4.94 -4.80 -7.48
N VAL A 283 -3.87 -5.45 -7.01
CA VAL A 283 -2.49 -5.04 -7.34
C VAL A 283 -2.08 -5.56 -8.71
N VAL A 284 -1.52 -4.67 -9.54
CA VAL A 284 -1.05 -4.96 -10.91
C VAL A 284 0.47 -4.78 -11.08
N GLY A 285 1.21 -4.46 -10.02
CA GLY A 285 2.68 -4.46 -9.99
C GLY A 285 3.28 -5.86 -9.80
N ARG A 286 4.53 -5.95 -9.30
CA ARG A 286 5.17 -7.25 -9.00
C ARG A 286 4.31 -8.07 -8.04
N THR A 287 3.93 -9.25 -8.51
CA THR A 287 3.23 -10.27 -7.74
C THR A 287 4.21 -11.38 -7.35
N LYS A 288 3.78 -12.35 -6.54
CA LYS A 288 4.67 -13.44 -6.14
C LYS A 288 4.98 -14.32 -7.37
N PRO A 289 6.21 -14.86 -7.50
CA PRO A 289 6.50 -15.84 -8.54
C PRO A 289 5.47 -16.98 -8.51
N GLY A 290 4.86 -17.27 -9.66
CA GLY A 290 3.79 -18.27 -9.81
C GLY A 290 2.36 -17.73 -9.70
N ASP A 291 2.16 -16.44 -9.40
CA ASP A 291 0.84 -15.81 -9.47
C ASP A 291 0.34 -15.72 -10.94
N VAL A 292 -0.98 -15.73 -11.12
CA VAL A 292 -1.63 -15.63 -12.43
C VAL A 292 -1.32 -14.27 -13.07
N ASP A 293 -1.02 -14.27 -14.37
CA ASP A 293 -0.78 -13.06 -15.16
C ASP A 293 -1.87 -11.99 -14.95
N TYR A 294 -1.44 -10.72 -14.91
CA TYR A 294 -2.33 -9.63 -14.54
C TYR A 294 -3.43 -9.38 -15.58
N PHE A 295 -3.21 -9.61 -16.88
CA PHE A 295 -4.27 -9.46 -17.88
C PHE A 295 -5.38 -10.47 -17.66
N ALA A 296 -5.02 -11.72 -17.33
CA ALA A 296 -5.99 -12.76 -16.97
C ALA A 296 -6.75 -12.39 -15.69
N ARG A 297 -6.07 -11.84 -14.68
CA ARG A 297 -6.71 -11.36 -13.44
C ARG A 297 -7.68 -10.21 -13.70
N VAL A 298 -7.29 -9.19 -14.47
CA VAL A 298 -8.17 -8.06 -14.80
C VAL A 298 -9.41 -8.53 -15.55
N ARG A 299 -9.26 -9.40 -16.55
CA ARG A 299 -10.41 -10.02 -17.23
C ARG A 299 -11.32 -10.78 -16.27
N CYS A 300 -10.75 -11.51 -15.31
CA CYS A 300 -11.50 -12.21 -14.27
C CYS A 300 -12.26 -11.26 -13.33
N TYR A 301 -11.76 -10.05 -13.06
CA TYR A 301 -12.47 -9.08 -12.21
C TYR A 301 -13.59 -8.35 -12.95
N GLN A 302 -13.49 -8.22 -14.28
CA GLN A 302 -14.50 -7.59 -15.12
C GLN A 302 -15.71 -8.50 -15.41
N ALA A 303 -15.47 -9.81 -15.48
CA ALA A 303 -16.50 -10.84 -15.70
C ALA A 303 -17.35 -11.08 -14.43
#